data_AF-A0A938B4X8-F1
#
_entry.id   AF-A0A938B4X8-F1
#
_cell.length_a   1.000
_cell.length_b   1.000
_cell.length_c   1.000
_cell.angle_alpha   90.00
_cell.angle_beta   90.00
_cell.angle_gamma   90.00
#
_symmetry.space_group_name_H-M   'P 1'
#
loop_
_entity.id
_entity.type
_entity.pdbx_description
1 polymer ?
#
loop_
_entity_poly.entity_id
_entity_poly.type
_entity_poly.pdbx_seq_one_letter_code
_entity_poly.pdbx_strand_id
1 'polypeptide(L)'
;MDLEGTHDLASSETVRLYHLAGTQHGPGTLQFTAMGTRDDGLGQHTPNTVDYRPLLRAALVNLDHWVTTGTPPPPSQHPRLDDGTAVPPAHTAGTFQAIPGMQFPVHLRCIARLDFGLETAEEILTIVPPKVGKPYATLVAAVNADGNERTGIRLPDLSVPLATYTGWNVRRPEVGGPGQMLALLGSTRAFPATRATRQATGDPRLSIEERYDSKEDYLRQVHQAAETLVQQGYLLTEDLPTIADQAAQRYELLRCMTRREEP
;
A
#
# COMPACT_ATOMS: atom_id res chain seq x y z
N MET A 1 -7.82 17.49 0.40
CA MET A 1 -8.93 17.51 1.36
C MET A 1 -8.73 18.66 2.34
N ASP A 2 -9.82 19.29 2.79
CA ASP A 2 -9.79 20.30 3.85
C ASP A 2 -9.42 19.71 5.23
N LEU A 3 -9.21 20.57 6.22
CA LEU A 3 -8.79 20.15 7.56
C LEU A 3 -9.87 19.39 8.34
N GLU A 4 -11.14 19.59 7.99
CA GLU A 4 -12.28 18.89 8.62
C GLU A 4 -12.61 17.56 7.94
N GLY A 5 -12.03 17.27 6.78
CA GLY A 5 -12.26 16.04 6.03
C GLY A 5 -13.64 15.94 5.41
N THR A 6 -14.17 17.07 4.94
CA THR A 6 -15.53 17.18 4.39
C THR A 6 -15.56 17.27 2.88
N HIS A 7 -14.50 17.76 2.24
CA HIS A 7 -14.41 17.85 0.78
C HIS A 7 -12.95 17.83 0.28
N ASP A 8 -12.77 17.44 -0.98
CA ASP A 8 -11.49 17.51 -1.66
C ASP A 8 -11.13 18.95 -2.02
N LEU A 9 -9.83 19.25 -1.97
CA LEU A 9 -9.33 20.55 -2.43
C LEU A 9 -8.91 20.43 -3.88
N ALA A 10 -9.06 21.51 -4.65
CA ALA A 10 -8.59 21.55 -6.02
C ALA A 10 -7.07 21.27 -6.07
N SER A 11 -6.66 20.43 -7.01
CA SER A 11 -5.24 20.18 -7.27
C SER A 11 -4.58 21.41 -7.85
N SER A 12 -3.36 21.73 -7.41
CA SER A 12 -2.54 22.75 -8.07
C SER A 12 -2.15 22.30 -9.47
N GLU A 13 -2.14 23.22 -10.44
CA GLU A 13 -1.66 22.94 -11.79
C GLU A 13 -0.17 22.58 -11.79
N THR A 14 0.61 23.14 -10.87
CA THR A 14 2.08 22.99 -10.73
C THR A 14 2.51 21.86 -9.81
N VAL A 15 1.57 21.08 -9.27
CA VAL A 15 1.86 19.95 -8.37
C VAL A 15 1.14 18.70 -8.85
N ARG A 16 1.76 17.54 -8.66
CA ARG A 16 1.11 16.24 -8.78
C ARG A 16 1.26 15.45 -7.49
N LEU A 17 0.21 14.72 -7.13
CA LEU A 17 0.18 13.85 -5.96
C LEU A 17 -0.05 12.42 -6.41
N TYR A 18 0.88 11.54 -6.06
CA TYR A 18 0.79 10.12 -6.37
C TYR A 18 0.88 9.30 -5.08
N HIS A 19 -0.16 8.52 -4.83
CA HIS A 19 -0.19 7.48 -3.82
C HIS A 19 0.25 6.16 -4.47
N LEU A 20 1.33 5.57 -3.98
CA LEU A 20 1.84 4.30 -4.51
C LEU A 20 1.13 3.18 -3.74
N ALA A 21 0.23 2.49 -4.42
CA ALA A 21 -0.77 1.69 -3.73
C ALA A 21 -0.17 0.42 -3.10
N GLY A 22 -0.54 0.12 -1.86
CA GLY A 22 -0.13 -1.08 -1.12
C GLY A 22 1.37 -1.16 -0.82
N THR A 23 2.10 -0.03 -0.84
CA THR A 23 3.56 -0.02 -0.57
C THR A 23 3.86 0.35 0.87
N GLN A 24 5.02 -0.09 1.35
CA GLN A 24 5.61 0.40 2.60
C GLN A 24 6.45 1.67 2.37
N HIS A 25 7.19 2.13 3.39
CA HIS A 25 7.98 3.36 3.31
C HIS A 25 9.14 3.32 2.31
N GLY A 26 9.85 2.19 2.24
CA GLY A 26 10.91 1.92 1.28
C GLY A 26 10.45 0.90 0.23
N PRO A 27 11.12 0.78 -0.93
CA PRO A 27 10.74 -0.19 -1.94
C PRO A 27 10.82 -1.60 -1.36
N GLY A 28 9.78 -2.40 -1.62
CA GLY A 28 9.75 -3.79 -1.23
C GLY A 28 10.81 -4.60 -1.98
N THR A 29 11.22 -5.71 -1.38
CA THR A 29 12.18 -6.62 -2.01
C THR A 29 11.61 -8.04 -1.97
N LEU A 30 11.69 -8.76 -3.09
CA LEU A 30 11.22 -10.15 -3.19
C LEU A 30 12.05 -11.13 -2.35
N GLN A 31 13.26 -10.75 -1.96
CA GLN A 31 14.09 -11.57 -1.09
C GLN A 31 13.58 -11.49 0.35
N PHE A 32 12.77 -12.47 0.74
CA PHE A 32 12.28 -12.65 2.11
C PHE A 32 13.39 -12.86 3.15
N THR A 33 14.62 -13.07 2.69
CA THR A 33 15.82 -13.36 3.50
C THR A 33 16.85 -12.23 3.49
N ALA A 34 16.69 -11.19 2.66
CA ALA A 34 17.69 -10.15 2.49
C ALA A 34 17.18 -8.77 2.94
N MET A 35 16.82 -8.62 4.22
CA MET A 35 16.68 -7.30 4.82
C MET A 35 17.24 -7.30 6.23
N GLY A 36 18.55 -7.08 6.33
CA GLY A 36 19.28 -6.86 7.59
C GLY A 36 18.97 -5.50 8.22
N THR A 37 17.70 -5.27 8.57
CA THR A 37 17.28 -4.12 9.39
C THR A 37 16.81 -4.63 10.75
N ARG A 38 17.04 -3.84 11.82
CA ARG A 38 16.75 -4.14 13.25
C ARG A 38 15.36 -4.72 13.60
N ASP A 39 14.40 -4.67 12.66
CA ASP A 39 13.01 -5.10 12.85
C ASP A 39 12.68 -6.43 12.12
N ASP A 40 13.70 -7.13 11.63
CA ASP A 40 13.56 -8.45 11.03
C ASP A 40 12.96 -9.47 12.02
N GLY A 41 11.93 -10.19 11.57
CA GLY A 41 11.23 -11.16 12.42
C GLY A 41 10.32 -10.56 13.49
N LEU A 42 10.26 -9.24 13.66
CA LEU A 42 9.34 -8.59 14.61
C LEU A 42 7.90 -8.51 14.06
N GLY A 43 7.74 -8.50 12.73
CA GLY A 43 6.45 -8.30 12.07
C GLY A 43 5.64 -9.58 11.97
N GLN A 44 4.34 -9.50 12.24
CA GLN A 44 3.43 -10.65 12.21
C GLN A 44 3.41 -11.32 10.83
N HIS A 45 3.51 -10.51 9.78
CA HIS A 45 3.51 -10.97 8.42
C HIS A 45 4.87 -10.74 7.77
N THR A 46 5.07 -11.46 6.68
CA THR A 46 6.21 -11.27 5.80
C THR A 46 6.29 -9.80 5.33
N PRO A 47 7.48 -9.19 5.22
CA PRO A 47 7.63 -7.81 4.74
C PRO A 47 6.98 -7.57 3.37
N ASN A 48 6.65 -6.31 3.10
CA ASN A 48 6.07 -5.91 1.82
C ASN A 48 7.06 -6.16 0.66
N THR A 49 6.60 -6.79 -0.43
CA THR A 49 7.42 -7.11 -1.61
C THR A 49 7.11 -6.27 -2.84
N VAL A 50 6.29 -5.22 -2.72
CA VAL A 50 5.94 -4.35 -3.83
C VAL A 50 7.09 -3.39 -4.10
N ASP A 51 7.74 -3.56 -5.24
CA ASP A 51 8.86 -2.74 -5.67
C ASP A 51 8.35 -1.56 -6.52
N TYR A 52 8.25 -0.38 -5.91
CA TYR A 52 7.75 0.82 -6.58
C TYR A 52 8.82 1.67 -7.27
N ARG A 53 10.08 1.20 -7.34
CA ARG A 53 11.16 1.93 -8.05
C ARG A 53 10.84 2.25 -9.52
N PRO A 54 10.16 1.40 -10.29
CA PRO A 54 9.70 1.76 -11.65
C PRO A 54 8.82 3.01 -11.68
N LEU A 55 7.92 3.18 -10.70
CA LEU A 55 7.07 4.38 -10.60
C LEU A 55 7.89 5.64 -10.34
N LEU A 56 8.93 5.55 -9.50
CA LEU A 56 9.84 6.68 -9.25
C LEU A 56 10.65 7.05 -10.49
N ARG A 57 11.11 6.06 -11.27
CA ARG A 57 11.83 6.28 -12.53
C ARG A 57 10.95 7.03 -13.53
N ALA A 58 9.72 6.58 -13.73
CA ALA A 58 8.76 7.25 -14.60
C ALA A 58 8.44 8.68 -14.10
N ALA A 59 8.22 8.85 -12.79
CA ALA A 59 7.96 10.17 -12.20
C ALA A 59 9.11 11.16 -12.43
N LEU A 60 10.37 10.70 -12.37
CA LEU A 60 11.54 11.53 -12.64
C LEU A 60 11.61 11.96 -14.11
N VAL A 61 11.40 11.04 -15.05
CA VAL A 61 11.33 11.35 -16.49
C VAL A 61 10.19 12.32 -16.79
N ASN A 62 9.02 12.09 -16.19
CA ASN A 62 7.87 12.97 -16.35
C ASN A 62 8.14 14.38 -15.80
N LEU A 63 8.84 14.50 -14.67
CA LEU A 63 9.23 15.80 -14.11
C LEU A 63 10.21 16.53 -15.04
N ASP A 64 11.20 15.82 -15.58
CA ASP A 64 12.14 16.39 -16.55
C ASP A 64 11.39 16.93 -17.79
N HIS A 65 10.53 16.12 -18.41
CA HIS A 65 9.73 16.55 -19.55
C HIS A 65 8.83 17.74 -19.22
N TRP A 66 8.27 17.77 -18.01
CA TRP A 66 7.42 18.88 -17.59
C TRP A 66 8.19 20.19 -17.49
N VAL A 67 9.38 20.17 -16.89
CA VAL A 67 10.21 21.36 -16.70
C VAL A 67 10.87 21.81 -18.01
N THR A 68 11.33 20.87 -18.84
CA THR A 68 12.13 21.18 -20.03
C THR A 68 11.29 21.48 -21.27
N THR A 69 10.19 20.75 -21.46
CA THR A 69 9.36 20.84 -22.68
C THR A 69 7.94 21.32 -22.42
N GLY A 70 7.55 21.50 -21.16
CA GLY A 70 6.17 21.86 -20.79
C GLY A 70 5.17 20.70 -20.92
N THR A 71 5.62 19.48 -21.21
CA THR A 71 4.75 18.30 -21.33
C THR A 71 4.26 17.90 -19.94
N PRO A 72 2.96 18.03 -19.62
CA PRO A 72 2.49 17.76 -18.27
C PRO A 72 2.62 16.26 -17.92
N PRO A 73 2.99 15.92 -16.68
CA PRO A 73 2.97 14.54 -16.20
C PRO A 73 1.52 14.04 -16.10
N PRO A 74 1.33 12.72 -15.93
CA PRO A 74 0.00 12.15 -15.70
C PRO A 74 -0.78 12.86 -14.57
N PRO A 75 -2.12 12.85 -14.59
CA PRO A 75 -2.90 13.43 -13.50
C PRO A 75 -2.61 12.78 -12.15
N SER A 76 -2.78 13.54 -11.06
CA SER A 76 -2.66 13.03 -9.68
C SER A 76 -3.54 11.80 -9.46
N GLN A 77 -3.01 10.83 -8.73
CA GLN A 77 -3.70 9.58 -8.37
C GLN A 77 -3.49 9.33 -6.89
N HIS A 78 -4.53 9.56 -6.09
CA HIS A 78 -4.51 9.44 -4.63
C HIS A 78 -5.94 9.25 -4.11
N PRO A 79 -6.13 8.73 -2.89
CA PRO A 79 -7.44 8.64 -2.26
C PRO A 79 -8.16 9.99 -2.22
N ARG A 80 -9.45 9.99 -2.58
CA ARG A 80 -10.32 11.18 -2.59
C ARG A 80 -11.66 10.89 -1.91
N LEU A 81 -12.28 11.94 -1.37
CA LEU A 81 -13.60 11.85 -0.77
C LEU A 81 -14.69 11.73 -1.84
N ASP A 82 -14.57 12.50 -2.93
CA ASP A 82 -15.60 12.61 -3.96
C ASP A 82 -15.84 11.33 -4.78
N ASP A 83 -14.83 10.48 -4.92
CA ASP A 83 -14.92 9.16 -5.56
C ASP A 83 -15.04 8.00 -4.55
N GLY A 84 -15.13 8.31 -3.25
CA GLY A 84 -15.28 7.34 -2.17
C GLY A 84 -14.05 6.45 -1.94
N THR A 85 -12.87 6.87 -2.39
CA THR A 85 -11.63 6.10 -2.22
C THR A 85 -10.79 6.51 -1.00
N ALA A 86 -11.09 7.65 -0.36
CA ALA A 86 -10.65 8.02 0.97
C ALA A 86 -11.77 7.74 1.97
N VAL A 87 -11.54 6.81 2.89
CA VAL A 87 -12.57 6.33 3.83
C VAL A 87 -12.06 6.35 5.27
N PRO A 88 -12.96 6.48 6.28
CA PRO A 88 -12.59 6.26 7.66
C PRO A 88 -11.96 4.87 7.87
N PRO A 89 -10.93 4.71 8.71
CA PRO A 89 -10.24 3.43 8.92
C PRO A 89 -11.14 2.25 9.30
N ALA A 90 -12.24 2.52 10.01
CA ALA A 90 -13.22 1.49 10.37
C ALA A 90 -13.82 0.76 9.15
N HIS A 91 -13.92 1.43 7.99
CA HIS A 91 -14.43 0.81 6.77
C HIS A 91 -13.50 -0.24 6.19
N THR A 92 -12.18 -0.12 6.39
CA THR A 92 -11.21 -1.10 5.90
C THR A 92 -10.90 -2.17 6.93
N ALA A 93 -11.06 -1.86 8.22
CA ALA A 93 -10.81 -2.79 9.33
C ALA A 93 -11.58 -4.12 9.18
N GLY A 94 -12.86 -4.06 8.81
CA GLY A 94 -13.69 -5.26 8.63
C GLY A 94 -13.17 -6.22 7.56
N THR A 95 -12.66 -5.67 6.44
CA THR A 95 -12.05 -6.47 5.37
C THR A 95 -10.81 -7.22 5.87
N PHE A 96 -9.92 -6.54 6.60
CA PHE A 96 -8.70 -7.17 7.11
C PHE A 96 -8.99 -8.18 8.21
N GLN A 97 -9.95 -7.90 9.09
CA GLN A 97 -10.36 -8.81 10.16
C GLN A 97 -11.05 -10.08 9.64
N ALA A 98 -11.63 -10.04 8.44
CA ALA A 98 -12.18 -11.22 7.78
C ALA A 98 -11.10 -12.15 7.20
N ILE A 99 -9.86 -11.68 7.02
CA ILE A 99 -8.76 -12.50 6.49
C ILE A 99 -8.13 -13.29 7.65
N PRO A 100 -8.10 -14.64 7.61
CA PRO A 100 -7.55 -15.47 8.67
C PRO A 100 -6.11 -15.09 9.02
N GLY A 101 -5.87 -14.84 10.31
CA GLY A 101 -4.56 -14.49 10.86
C GLY A 101 -4.13 -13.05 10.60
N MET A 102 -4.90 -12.24 9.87
CA MET A 102 -4.58 -10.83 9.65
C MET A 102 -5.21 -9.97 10.75
N GLN A 103 -4.38 -9.12 11.36
CA GLN A 103 -4.84 -8.14 12.34
C GLN A 103 -4.96 -6.76 11.69
N PHE A 104 -5.78 -5.89 12.27
CA PHE A 104 -5.81 -4.47 11.91
C PHE A 104 -5.11 -3.65 12.99
N PRO A 105 -4.31 -2.62 12.65
CA PRO A 105 -3.65 -1.76 13.62
C PRO A 105 -4.64 -1.16 14.62
N VAL A 106 -4.41 -1.38 15.92
CA VAL A 106 -5.30 -0.88 16.98
C VAL A 106 -4.92 0.54 17.45
N HIS A 107 -3.71 0.98 17.13
CA HIS A 107 -3.19 2.31 17.47
C HIS A 107 -2.86 3.11 16.20
N LEU A 108 -3.89 3.55 15.51
CA LEU A 108 -3.72 4.48 14.39
C LEU A 108 -3.30 5.86 14.89
N ARG A 109 -2.35 6.47 14.19
CA ARG A 109 -1.89 7.82 14.53
C ARG A 109 -3.00 8.81 14.20
N CYS A 110 -3.54 9.46 15.22
CA CYS A 110 -4.48 10.56 15.09
C CYS A 110 -3.76 11.87 15.42
N ILE A 111 -3.68 12.79 14.46
CA ILE A 111 -3.05 14.10 14.68
C ILE A 111 -4.10 15.05 15.24
N ALA A 112 -3.77 15.72 16.33
CA ALA A 112 -4.61 16.74 16.94
C ALA A 112 -4.06 18.14 16.74
N ARG A 113 -4.95 19.12 16.77
CA ARG A 113 -4.58 20.54 16.84
C ARG A 113 -3.84 20.78 18.14
N LEU A 114 -2.76 21.56 18.07
CA LEU A 114 -1.97 21.94 19.22
C LEU A 114 -2.03 23.46 19.38
N ASP A 115 -2.50 23.91 20.54
CA ASP A 115 -2.54 25.32 20.92
C ASP A 115 -1.37 25.61 21.87
N PHE A 116 -0.40 26.38 21.37
CA PHE A 116 0.78 26.80 22.12
C PHE A 116 0.62 28.18 22.77
N GLY A 117 -0.54 28.84 22.64
CA GLY A 117 -0.76 30.20 23.11
C GLY A 117 0.20 31.19 22.43
N LEU A 118 -0.19 31.71 21.27
CA LEU A 118 0.61 32.70 20.54
C LEU A 118 0.40 34.10 21.12
N GLU A 119 1.44 34.70 21.68
CA GLU A 119 1.52 36.16 21.76
C GLU A 119 2.00 36.67 20.39
N THR A 120 1.05 37.19 19.61
CA THR A 120 1.22 37.55 18.19
C THR A 120 2.24 38.66 17.93
N ALA A 121 2.68 39.38 18.97
CA ALA A 121 3.66 40.45 18.86
C ALA A 121 5.11 39.96 18.83
N GLU A 122 5.41 38.80 19.43
CA GLU A 122 6.80 38.36 19.67
C GLU A 122 7.08 36.92 19.20
N GLU A 123 6.11 36.23 18.61
CA GLU A 123 6.20 34.81 18.22
C GLU A 123 6.60 33.87 19.38
N ILE A 124 6.37 34.30 20.62
CA ILE A 124 6.68 33.53 21.82
C ILE A 124 5.56 32.53 22.11
N LEU A 125 5.94 31.26 22.30
CA LEU A 125 5.05 30.20 22.77
C LEU A 125 4.81 30.39 24.28
N THR A 126 3.57 30.65 24.67
CA THR A 126 3.22 30.90 26.09
C THR A 126 2.73 29.65 26.83
N ILE A 127 2.43 28.57 26.11
CA ILE A 127 1.89 27.32 26.66
C ILE A 127 2.75 26.13 26.22
N VAL A 128 3.50 25.56 27.17
CA VAL A 128 4.33 24.36 26.97
C VAL A 128 4.14 23.41 28.17
N PRO A 129 3.62 22.18 27.99
CA PRO A 129 3.20 21.57 26.72
C PRO A 129 1.89 22.19 26.16
N PRO A 130 1.66 22.16 24.84
CA PRO A 130 0.49 22.76 24.22
C PRO A 130 -0.82 22.12 24.70
N LYS A 131 -1.90 22.90 24.66
CA LYS A 131 -3.25 22.37 24.83
C LYS A 131 -3.62 21.54 23.60
N VAL A 132 -4.06 20.30 23.84
CA VAL A 132 -4.49 19.40 22.76
C VAL A 132 -5.95 19.70 22.43
N GLY A 133 -6.19 20.10 21.18
CA GLY A 133 -7.51 20.40 20.64
C GLY A 133 -8.15 19.22 19.88
N LYS A 134 -9.18 19.54 19.07
CA LYS A 134 -9.89 18.55 18.25
C LYS A 134 -8.95 17.85 17.26
N PRO A 135 -9.05 16.51 17.08
CA PRO A 135 -8.33 15.78 16.06
C PRO A 135 -8.67 16.26 14.64
N TYR A 136 -7.71 16.13 13.72
CA TYR A 136 -7.96 16.23 12.29
C TYR A 136 -8.64 14.96 11.78
N ALA A 137 -9.37 15.07 10.67
CA ALA A 137 -9.95 13.91 10.01
C ALA A 137 -8.84 12.90 9.64
N THR A 138 -9.05 11.64 10.01
CA THR A 138 -8.14 10.54 9.69
C THR A 138 -8.83 9.62 8.69
N LEU A 139 -8.34 9.62 7.46
CA LEU A 139 -8.84 8.77 6.38
C LEU A 139 -7.70 7.90 5.86
N VAL A 140 -8.08 6.77 5.26
CA VAL A 140 -7.17 5.82 4.62
C VAL A 140 -7.69 5.46 3.22
N ALA A 141 -6.84 4.89 2.39
CA ALA A 141 -7.26 4.36 1.10
C ALA A 141 -8.26 3.22 1.28
N ALA A 142 -9.36 3.26 0.52
CA ALA A 142 -10.33 2.18 0.45
C ALA A 142 -9.70 0.93 -0.19
N VAL A 143 -10.07 -0.24 0.32
CA VAL A 143 -9.58 -1.53 -0.16
C VAL A 143 -10.69 -2.36 -0.82
N ASN A 144 -10.31 -3.28 -1.71
CA ASN A 144 -11.21 -4.26 -2.29
C ASN A 144 -11.41 -5.45 -1.33
N ALA A 145 -12.17 -6.47 -1.76
CA ALA A 145 -12.41 -7.68 -0.96
C ALA A 145 -11.13 -8.47 -0.62
N ASP A 146 -10.04 -8.22 -1.36
CA ASP A 146 -8.74 -8.83 -1.13
C ASP A 146 -7.88 -8.02 -0.15
N GLY A 147 -8.37 -6.91 0.39
CA GLY A 147 -7.58 -6.01 1.25
C GLY A 147 -6.54 -5.18 0.49
N ASN A 148 -6.56 -5.18 -0.85
CA ASN A 148 -5.69 -4.35 -1.67
C ASN A 148 -6.36 -3.01 -1.99
N GLU A 149 -5.58 -1.93 -1.98
CA GLU A 149 -6.08 -0.58 -2.22
C GLU A 149 -6.69 -0.43 -3.62
N ARG A 150 -7.82 0.30 -3.70
CA ARG A 150 -8.60 0.52 -4.93
C ARG A 150 -8.18 1.75 -5.74
N THR A 151 -7.39 2.64 -5.12
CA THR A 151 -6.98 3.94 -5.63
C THR A 151 -5.47 4.10 -5.57
N GLY A 152 -4.97 5.21 -6.09
CA GLY A 152 -3.55 5.43 -6.32
C GLY A 152 -3.02 4.68 -7.54
N ILE A 153 -1.72 4.72 -7.72
CA ILE A 153 -1.04 3.98 -8.79
C ILE A 153 -0.87 2.54 -8.33
N ARG A 154 -1.60 1.63 -8.98
CA ARG A 154 -1.64 0.20 -8.64
C ARG A 154 -0.75 -0.58 -9.59
N LEU A 155 0.43 -0.98 -9.12
CA LEU A 155 1.31 -1.91 -9.84
C LEU A 155 0.61 -3.26 -10.07
N PRO A 156 1.10 -4.11 -11.00
CA PRO A 156 0.57 -5.45 -11.24
C PRO A 156 0.41 -6.29 -9.97
N ASP A 157 1.26 -6.07 -8.95
CA ASP A 157 1.10 -6.63 -7.62
C ASP A 157 -0.31 -6.46 -7.02
N LEU A 158 -0.97 -5.33 -7.27
CA LEU A 158 -2.30 -5.01 -6.73
C LEU A 158 -3.43 -5.15 -7.75
N SER A 159 -3.15 -4.97 -9.05
CA SER A 159 -4.16 -5.10 -10.10
C SER A 159 -4.33 -6.54 -10.57
N VAL A 160 -3.29 -7.37 -10.45
CA VAL A 160 -3.26 -8.82 -10.71
C VAL A 160 -2.67 -9.54 -9.49
N PRO A 161 -3.37 -9.51 -8.33
CA PRO A 161 -2.74 -9.85 -7.06
C PRO A 161 -2.55 -11.34 -6.83
N LEU A 162 -1.49 -11.68 -6.07
CA LEU A 162 -1.22 -12.99 -5.48
C LEU A 162 -1.27 -12.95 -3.94
N ALA A 163 -1.42 -11.76 -3.36
CA ALA A 163 -1.41 -11.49 -1.93
C ALA A 163 -2.18 -10.21 -1.64
N THR A 164 -2.47 -10.01 -0.36
CA THR A 164 -2.81 -8.70 0.21
C THR A 164 -1.51 -7.97 0.55
N TYR A 165 -1.37 -6.74 0.06
CA TYR A 165 -0.21 -5.88 0.35
C TYR A 165 -0.66 -4.66 1.14
N THR A 166 0.00 -4.41 2.26
CA THR A 166 -0.30 -3.26 3.12
C THR A 166 0.95 -2.45 3.41
N GLY A 167 0.76 -1.14 3.61
CA GLY A 167 1.82 -0.23 4.02
C GLY A 167 2.18 -0.30 5.52
N TRP A 168 1.61 -1.25 6.25
CA TRP A 168 1.80 -1.46 7.68
C TRP A 168 1.97 -2.95 8.00
N ASN A 169 2.66 -3.25 9.09
CA ASN A 169 2.81 -4.61 9.62
C ASN A 169 2.74 -4.50 11.14
N VAL A 170 1.92 -5.31 11.78
CA VAL A 170 1.80 -5.26 13.24
C VAL A 170 2.88 -6.12 13.89
N ARG A 171 3.23 -5.78 15.14
CA ARG A 171 4.18 -6.55 15.93
C ARG A 171 3.64 -7.96 16.22
N ARG A 172 4.52 -8.95 16.13
CA ARG A 172 4.28 -10.32 16.61
C ARG A 172 3.97 -10.31 18.11
N PRO A 173 3.05 -11.16 18.60
CA PRO A 173 2.78 -11.26 20.04
C PRO A 173 4.03 -11.54 20.86
N GLU A 174 4.96 -12.34 20.33
CA GLU A 174 6.16 -12.80 21.03
C GLU A 174 7.19 -11.68 21.30
N VAL A 175 7.12 -10.58 20.56
CA VAL A 175 8.06 -9.45 20.68
C VAL A 175 7.47 -8.26 21.46
N GLY A 176 6.30 -8.46 22.08
CA GLY A 176 5.58 -7.46 22.86
C GLY A 176 4.91 -6.36 22.02
N GLY A 177 3.91 -5.69 22.60
CA GLY A 177 3.12 -4.64 21.94
C GLY A 177 2.25 -5.13 20.76
N PRO A 178 1.53 -6.27 20.87
CA PRO A 178 0.69 -6.78 19.79
C PRO A 178 -0.32 -5.73 19.30
N GLY A 179 -0.57 -5.72 17.99
CA GLY A 179 -1.46 -4.74 17.35
C GLY A 179 -0.86 -3.35 17.13
N GLN A 180 0.32 -3.05 17.68
CA GLN A 180 1.09 -1.86 17.31
C GLN A 180 1.75 -2.06 15.95
N MET A 181 1.79 -1.01 15.12
CA MET A 181 2.51 -1.04 13.85
C MET A 181 4.02 -1.01 14.10
N LEU A 182 4.75 -1.80 13.33
CA LEU A 182 6.18 -1.60 13.14
C LEU A 182 6.41 -0.35 12.30
N ALA A 183 7.38 0.45 12.71
CA ALA A 183 7.71 1.67 12.00
C ALA A 183 8.14 1.33 10.57
N LEU A 184 7.53 1.98 9.58
CA LEU A 184 7.94 1.97 8.17
C LEU A 184 7.81 0.62 7.44
N LEU A 185 7.51 -0.46 8.15
CA LEU A 185 7.44 -1.82 7.61
C LEU A 185 6.00 -2.16 7.21
N GLY A 186 5.83 -2.55 5.95
CA GLY A 186 4.57 -3.07 5.43
C GLY A 186 4.53 -4.59 5.44
N SER A 187 3.42 -5.14 4.96
CA SER A 187 3.23 -6.59 4.93
C SER A 187 2.80 -7.14 3.57
N THR A 188 3.13 -8.43 3.39
CA THR A 188 2.65 -9.30 2.32
C THR A 188 1.94 -10.50 2.96
N ARG A 189 0.64 -10.64 2.72
CA ARG A 189 -0.16 -11.80 3.16
C ARG A 189 -0.66 -12.57 1.95
N ALA A 190 0.02 -13.67 1.61
CA ALA A 190 -0.30 -14.51 0.46
C ALA A 190 -1.79 -14.94 0.43
N PHE A 191 -2.35 -15.05 -0.77
CA PHE A 191 -3.61 -15.77 -0.97
C PHE A 191 -3.36 -17.28 -0.81
N PRO A 192 -4.37 -18.07 -0.44
CA PRO A 192 -4.26 -19.53 -0.46
C PRO A 192 -3.82 -20.01 -1.86
N ALA A 193 -2.93 -21.00 -1.94
CA ALA A 193 -2.58 -21.57 -3.25
C ALA A 193 -3.75 -22.28 -3.91
N THR A 194 -4.53 -23.02 -3.12
CA THR A 194 -5.62 -23.88 -3.60
C THR A 194 -6.97 -23.54 -2.96
N ARG A 195 -8.06 -23.92 -3.63
CA ARG A 195 -9.44 -23.87 -3.11
C ARG A 195 -9.56 -24.70 -1.85
N ALA A 196 -8.90 -25.85 -1.78
CA ALA A 196 -8.92 -26.71 -0.60
C ALA A 196 -8.30 -25.97 0.61
N THR A 197 -7.13 -25.35 0.43
CA THR A 197 -6.48 -24.54 1.47
C THR A 197 -7.33 -23.33 1.87
N ARG A 198 -7.97 -22.66 0.90
CA ARG A 198 -8.91 -21.56 1.14
C ARG A 198 -10.07 -21.99 2.04
N GLN A 199 -10.72 -23.10 1.70
CA GLN A 199 -11.85 -23.63 2.45
C GLN A 199 -11.45 -24.10 3.86
N ALA A 200 -10.30 -24.77 3.98
CA ALA A 200 -9.80 -25.26 5.27
C ALA A 200 -9.44 -24.12 6.24
N THR A 201 -8.90 -23.01 5.72
CA THR A 201 -8.54 -21.84 6.54
C THR A 201 -9.69 -20.84 6.71
N GLY A 202 -10.78 -20.99 5.94
CA GLY A 202 -11.89 -20.04 5.93
C GLY A 202 -11.53 -18.69 5.31
N ASP A 203 -10.54 -18.64 4.42
CA ASP A 203 -10.12 -17.39 3.79
C ASP A 203 -11.17 -16.90 2.78
N PRO A 204 -11.68 -15.66 2.90
CA PRO A 204 -12.69 -15.14 1.98
C PRO A 204 -12.12 -14.85 0.59
N ARG A 205 -10.79 -14.66 0.47
CA ARG A 205 -10.12 -14.28 -0.78
C ARG A 205 -10.01 -15.51 -1.68
N LEU A 206 -10.32 -15.37 -2.96
CA LEU A 206 -10.10 -16.44 -3.93
C LEU A 206 -8.64 -16.91 -3.90
N SER A 207 -8.44 -18.23 -3.98
CA SER A 207 -7.11 -18.82 -4.05
C SER A 207 -6.42 -18.50 -5.39
N ILE A 208 -5.10 -18.70 -5.47
CA ILE A 208 -4.33 -18.47 -6.69
C ILE A 208 -4.87 -19.33 -7.85
N GLU A 209 -5.15 -20.61 -7.60
CA GLU A 209 -5.70 -21.52 -8.63
C GLU A 209 -7.13 -21.15 -9.09
N GLU A 210 -7.89 -20.45 -8.24
CA GLU A 210 -9.24 -20.00 -8.61
C GLU A 210 -9.23 -18.67 -9.38
N ARG A 211 -8.11 -17.94 -9.34
CA ARG A 211 -7.95 -16.63 -10.00
C ARG A 211 -7.34 -16.74 -11.39
N TYR A 212 -6.39 -17.66 -11.55
CA TYR A 212 -5.57 -17.77 -12.75
C TYR A 212 -5.58 -19.20 -13.24
N ASP A 213 -5.90 -19.38 -14.52
CA ASP A 213 -5.96 -20.71 -15.14
C ASP A 213 -4.58 -21.38 -15.15
N SER A 214 -3.52 -20.59 -15.27
CA SER A 214 -2.13 -21.04 -15.21
C SER A 214 -1.17 -19.91 -14.85
N LYS A 215 0.13 -20.23 -14.71
CA LYS A 215 1.18 -19.22 -14.54
C LYS A 215 1.27 -18.31 -15.75
N GLU A 216 1.13 -18.87 -16.95
CA GLU A 216 1.14 -18.14 -18.22
C GLU A 216 -0.04 -17.18 -18.30
N ASP A 217 -1.22 -17.59 -17.84
CA ASP A 217 -2.39 -16.70 -17.74
C ASP A 217 -2.13 -15.52 -16.79
N TYR A 218 -1.61 -15.81 -15.59
CA TYR A 218 -1.19 -14.77 -14.64
C TYR A 218 -0.18 -13.80 -15.26
N LEU A 219 0.88 -14.29 -15.90
CA LEU A 219 1.91 -13.44 -16.51
C LEU A 219 1.39 -12.61 -17.67
N ARG A 220 0.46 -13.16 -18.47
CA ARG A 220 -0.23 -12.42 -19.53
C ARG A 220 -1.03 -11.25 -18.95
N GLN A 221 -1.78 -11.47 -17.86
CA GLN A 221 -2.52 -10.42 -17.18
C GLN A 221 -1.59 -9.35 -16.57
N VAL A 222 -0.46 -9.77 -15.97
CA VAL A 222 0.58 -8.86 -15.46
C VAL A 222 1.14 -7.98 -16.56
N HIS A 223 1.48 -8.56 -17.71
CA HIS A 223 1.99 -7.81 -18.86
C HIS A 223 1.00 -6.74 -19.31
N GLN A 224 -0.27 -7.11 -19.49
CA GLN A 224 -1.33 -6.19 -19.89
C GLN A 224 -1.53 -5.05 -18.87
N ALA A 225 -1.49 -5.37 -17.58
CA ALA A 225 -1.58 -4.36 -16.52
C ALA A 225 -0.40 -3.39 -16.53
N ALA A 226 0.82 -3.91 -16.75
CA ALA A 226 2.03 -3.09 -16.83
C ALA A 226 2.03 -2.19 -18.10
N GLU A 227 1.63 -2.72 -19.25
CA GLU A 227 1.46 -1.94 -20.49
C GLU A 227 0.43 -0.81 -20.33
N THR A 228 -0.66 -1.07 -19.61
CA THR A 228 -1.65 -0.04 -19.30
C THR A 228 -1.02 1.12 -18.51
N LEU A 229 -0.17 0.82 -17.53
CA LEU A 229 0.54 1.84 -16.76
C LEU A 229 1.58 2.59 -17.61
N VAL A 230 2.22 1.94 -18.58
CA VAL A 230 3.09 2.61 -19.56
C VAL A 230 2.29 3.59 -20.42
N GLN A 231 1.13 3.16 -20.95
CA GLN A 231 0.25 4.03 -21.73
C GLN A 231 -0.27 5.22 -20.92
N GLN A 232 -0.46 5.04 -19.62
CA GLN A 232 -0.84 6.10 -18.68
C GLN A 232 0.34 6.99 -18.25
N GLY A 233 1.57 6.65 -18.62
CA GLY A 233 2.79 7.39 -18.25
C GLY A 233 3.27 7.15 -16.82
N TYR A 234 2.74 6.13 -16.12
CA TYR A 234 3.18 5.77 -14.76
C TYR A 234 4.32 4.76 -14.73
N LEU A 235 4.61 4.11 -15.86
CA LEU A 235 5.77 3.23 -16.05
C LEU A 235 6.51 3.59 -17.32
N LEU A 236 7.79 3.21 -17.37
CA LEU A 236 8.59 3.25 -18.59
C LEU A 236 8.54 1.88 -19.28
N THR A 237 8.61 1.86 -20.61
CA THR A 237 8.62 0.62 -21.40
C THR A 237 9.80 -0.28 -21.01
N GLU A 238 10.92 0.32 -20.63
CA GLU A 238 12.14 -0.34 -20.18
C GLU A 238 11.97 -1.12 -18.87
N ASP A 239 10.94 -0.79 -18.08
CA ASP A 239 10.68 -1.47 -16.81
C ASP A 239 9.84 -2.76 -16.99
N LEU A 240 9.19 -2.94 -18.15
CA LEU A 240 8.30 -4.09 -18.42
C LEU A 240 8.99 -5.46 -18.21
N PRO A 241 10.21 -5.72 -18.72
CA PRO A 241 10.87 -7.01 -18.51
C PRO A 241 11.15 -7.29 -17.04
N THR A 242 11.59 -6.27 -16.28
CA THR A 242 11.88 -6.40 -14.85
C THR A 242 10.62 -6.75 -14.06
N ILE A 243 9.50 -6.09 -14.37
CA ILE A 243 8.20 -6.34 -13.73
C ILE A 243 7.73 -7.78 -14.02
N ALA A 244 7.86 -8.24 -15.26
CA ALA A 244 7.50 -9.61 -15.64
C ALA A 244 8.35 -10.66 -14.90
N ASP A 245 9.68 -10.46 -14.82
CA ASP A 245 10.59 -11.36 -14.12
C ASP A 245 10.29 -11.42 -12.61
N GLN A 246 10.06 -10.26 -11.99
CA GLN A 246 9.67 -10.17 -10.58
C GLN A 246 8.33 -10.86 -10.32
N ALA A 247 7.34 -10.67 -11.19
CA ALA A 247 6.04 -11.32 -11.08
C ALA A 247 6.15 -12.84 -11.20
N ALA A 248 6.98 -13.35 -12.13
CA ALA A 248 7.21 -14.78 -12.30
C ALA A 248 7.85 -15.42 -11.06
N GLN A 249 8.84 -14.75 -10.46
CA GLN A 249 9.46 -15.19 -9.20
C GLN A 249 8.46 -15.18 -8.05
N ARG A 250 7.65 -14.12 -7.95
CA ARG A 250 6.61 -13.98 -6.92
C ARG A 250 5.57 -15.09 -7.00
N TYR A 251 5.13 -15.44 -8.20
CA TYR A 251 4.18 -16.52 -8.43
C TYR A 251 4.67 -17.85 -7.87
N GLU A 252 5.91 -18.23 -8.20
CA GLU A 252 6.49 -19.48 -7.69
C GLU A 252 6.60 -19.48 -6.18
N LEU A 253 7.06 -18.36 -5.62
CA LEU A 253 7.34 -18.28 -4.21
C LEU A 253 6.06 -18.31 -3.37
N LEU A 254 5.08 -17.46 -3.69
CA LEU A 254 3.85 -17.37 -2.89
C LEU A 254 2.99 -18.64 -3.01
N ARG A 255 3.04 -19.31 -4.17
CA ARG A 255 2.41 -20.62 -4.37
C ARG A 255 3.14 -21.73 -3.60
N CYS A 256 4.45 -21.63 -3.40
CA CYS A 256 5.22 -22.60 -2.60
C CYS A 256 5.09 -22.37 -1.10
N MET A 257 5.06 -21.11 -0.63
CA MET A 257 4.92 -20.79 0.80
C MET A 257 3.64 -21.37 1.38
N THR A 258 2.54 -21.27 0.63
CA THR A 258 1.23 -21.78 1.01
C THR A 258 1.16 -23.30 1.06
N ARG A 259 1.95 -24.02 0.25
CA ARG A 259 2.07 -25.49 0.34
C ARG A 259 2.86 -25.97 1.56
N ARG A 260 3.71 -25.13 2.16
CA ARG A 260 4.48 -25.50 3.37
C ARG A 260 3.70 -25.26 4.66
N GLU A 261 2.63 -24.46 4.59
CA GLU A 261 1.67 -24.26 5.68
C GLU A 261 0.54 -25.31 5.67
N GLU A 262 0.57 -26.27 4.74
CA GLU A 262 -0.32 -27.44 4.70
C GLU A 262 0.19 -28.50 5.70
N PRO A 263 -0.67 -29.07 6.56
CA PRO A 263 -0.32 -30.14 7.49
C PRO A 263 0.03 -31.47 6.80
#